data_AF-A0A847INS6-F1
#
_entry.id   AF-A0A847INS6-F1
#
_cell.length_a   1.000
_cell.length_b   1.000
_cell.length_c   1.000
_cell.angle_alpha   90.00
_cell.angle_beta   90.00
_cell.angle_gamma   90.00
#
_symmetry.space_group_name_H-M   'P 1'
#
loop_
_entity.id
_entity.type
_entity.pdbx_description
1 polymer ?
#
loop_
_entity_poly.entity_id
_entity_poly.type
_entity_poly.pdbx_seq_one_letter_code
_entity_poly.pdbx_strand_id
1 'polypeptide(L)' 'MSYIPLENRYDQIPYRRCGRSGLQLPAISLGLWHNFGDVDDFSNGREIILRAFDCGITHFDLANNYGPPYGSA' A
#
# COMPACT_ATOMS: atom_id res chain seq x y z
N MET A 1 -13.18 15.20 2.10
CA MET A 1 -12.15 15.92 2.89
C MET A 1 -10.77 15.56 2.33
N SER A 2 -9.83 16.50 2.36
CA SER A 2 -8.44 16.20 2.00
C SER A 2 -7.83 15.25 3.04
N TYR A 3 -7.08 14.25 2.59
CA TYR A 3 -6.35 13.34 3.47
C TYR A 3 -5.06 14.00 3.94
N ILE A 4 -4.77 13.93 5.25
CA ILE A 4 -3.51 14.36 5.86
C ILE A 4 -2.90 13.11 6.52
N PRO A 5 -1.71 12.65 6.10
CA PRO A 5 -1.08 11.48 6.69
C PRO A 5 -0.69 11.72 8.15
N LEU A 6 -0.74 10.66 8.97
CA LEU A 6 -0.27 10.73 10.36
C LEU A 6 1.21 11.13 10.42
N GLU A 7 1.53 12.13 11.24
CA GLU A 7 2.89 12.68 11.36
C GLU A 7 3.91 11.62 11.85
N ASN A 8 3.46 10.72 12.72
CA ASN A 8 4.26 9.66 13.34
C ASN A 8 4.26 8.33 12.56
N ARG A 9 3.82 8.31 11.29
CA ARG A 9 3.75 7.08 10.48
C ARG A 9 5.09 6.37 10.31
N TYR A 10 6.20 7.10 10.33
CA TYR A 10 7.54 6.53 10.20
C TYR A 10 8.04 5.84 11.48
N ASP A 11 7.38 6.07 12.61
CA ASP A 11 7.71 5.46 13.91
C ASP A 11 6.92 4.16 14.15
N GLN A 12 5.95 3.82 13.28
CA GLN A 12 5.01 2.72 13.49
C GLN A 12 5.61 1.34 13.19
N ILE A 13 6.45 1.24 12.17
CA ILE A 13 7.04 -0.04 11.72
C ILE A 13 8.52 0.11 11.35
N PRO A 14 9.34 -0.93 11.55
CA PRO A 14 10.74 -0.91 11.15
C PRO A 14 10.89 -1.02 9.63
N TYR A 15 11.94 -0.38 9.11
CA TYR A 15 12.36 -0.45 7.71
C TYR A 15 13.58 -1.36 7.57
N ARG A 16 13.59 -2.21 6.54
CA ARG A 16 14.63 -3.21 6.28
C ARG A 16 15.29 -2.97 4.94
N ARG A 17 16.62 -3.07 4.88
CA ARG A 17 17.37 -2.91 3.65
C ARG A 17 17.10 -4.08 2.69
N CYS A 18 16.82 -3.78 1.42
CA CYS A 18 16.65 -4.77 0.37
C CYS A 18 18.02 -5.24 -0.12
N GLY A 19 18.58 -6.27 0.52
CA GLY A 19 19.88 -6.84 0.16
C GLY A 19 21.04 -5.83 0.27
N ARG A 20 21.93 -5.81 -0.74
CA ARG A 20 23.06 -4.87 -0.83
C ARG A 20 22.69 -3.64 -1.68
N SER A 21 21.58 -3.01 -1.37
CA SER A 21 21.12 -1.78 -2.01
C SER A 21 20.93 -0.65 -1.01
N GLY A 22 20.74 0.57 -1.50
CA GLY A 22 20.30 1.71 -0.68
C GLY A 22 18.81 1.68 -0.34
N LEU A 23 18.03 0.80 -1.00
CA LEU A 23 16.57 0.73 -0.84
C LEU A 23 16.21 0.10 0.51
N GLN A 24 15.34 0.77 1.25
CA GLN A 24 14.71 0.24 2.44
C GLN A 24 13.22 0.03 2.18
N LEU A 25 12.72 -1.16 2.53
CA LEU A 25 11.30 -1.51 2.45
C LEU A 25 10.71 -1.60 3.86
N PRO A 26 9.42 -1.29 4.03
CA PRO A 26 8.75 -1.50 5.29
C PRO A 26 8.74 -2.99 5.65
N ALA A 27 8.79 -3.32 6.94
CA ALA A 27 8.74 -4.70 7.42
C ALA A 27 7.47 -5.46 6.98
N ILE A 28 6.41 -4.73 6.62
CA ILE A 28 5.15 -5.19 6.05
C ILE A 28 4.86 -4.33 4.81
N SER A 29 4.52 -4.95 3.69
CA SER A 29 4.12 -4.29 2.44
C SER A 29 2.66 -4.65 2.09
N LEU A 30 1.98 -3.81 1.32
CA LEU A 30 0.59 -4.06 0.90
C LEU A 30 0.56 -4.48 -0.58
N GLY A 31 0.05 -5.67 -0.88
CA GLY A 31 -0.22 -6.11 -2.25
C GLY A 31 -1.65 -5.85 -2.68
N LEU A 32 -1.84 -5.44 -3.94
CA LEU A 32 -3.14 -5.05 -4.51
C LEU A 32 -3.74 -6.15 -5.41
N TRP A 33 -3.39 -7.41 -5.18
CA TRP A 33 -3.89 -8.52 -6.01
C TRP A 33 -5.41 -8.68 -5.95
N HIS A 34 -6.01 -8.47 -4.77
CA HIS A 34 -7.44 -8.59 -4.52
C HIS A 34 -7.97 -7.38 -3.75
N ASN A 35 -9.26 -7.06 -3.92
CA ASN A 35 -9.99 -5.97 -3.25
C ASN A 35 -9.71 -4.56 -3.78
N PHE A 36 -9.16 -4.46 -4.99
CA PHE A 36 -8.83 -3.19 -5.64
C PHE A 36 -9.32 -3.09 -7.09
N GLY A 37 -10.02 -4.11 -7.62
CA GLY A 37 -10.51 -4.07 -8.99
C GLY A 37 -11.78 -3.25 -9.19
N ASP A 38 -12.24 -3.07 -10.44
CA ASP A 38 -13.47 -2.32 -10.75
C ASP A 38 -14.73 -2.95 -10.11
N VAL A 39 -14.66 -4.25 -9.80
CA VAL A 39 -15.74 -4.97 -9.11
C VAL A 39 -15.79 -4.70 -7.61
N ASP A 40 -14.73 -4.11 -7.05
CA ASP A 40 -14.58 -3.86 -5.62
C ASP A 40 -15.02 -2.45 -5.25
N ASP A 41 -15.29 -2.22 -3.96
CA ASP A 41 -15.67 -0.89 -3.48
C ASP A 41 -14.46 0.05 -3.41
N PHE A 42 -14.49 1.11 -4.22
CA PHE A 42 -13.42 2.10 -4.28
C PHE A 42 -13.16 2.79 -2.94
N SER A 43 -14.22 3.06 -2.15
CA SER A 43 -14.09 3.76 -0.87
C SER A 43 -13.30 2.90 0.12
N ASN A 44 -13.58 1.60 0.16
CA ASN A 44 -12.86 0.62 0.96
C ASN A 44 -11.40 0.48 0.50
N GLY A 45 -11.14 0.35 -0.80
CA GLY A 45 -9.78 0.29 -1.33
C GLY A 45 -8.96 1.54 -0.94
N ARG A 46 -9.57 2.72 -1.06
CA ARG A 46 -8.99 3.98 -0.59
C ARG A 46 -8.69 3.94 0.90
N GLU A 47 -9.63 3.52 1.74
CA GLU A 47 -9.43 3.44 3.20
C GLU A 47 -8.28 2.50 3.58
N ILE A 48 -8.16 1.35 2.91
CA ILE A 48 -7.07 0.39 3.12
C ILE A 48 -5.72 1.03 2.79
N ILE A 49 -5.58 1.69 1.65
CA ILE A 49 -4.33 2.34 1.23
C ILE A 49 -3.93 3.44 2.21
N LEU A 50 -4.87 4.31 2.58
CA LEU A 50 -4.61 5.41 3.51
C LEU A 50 -4.20 4.89 4.89
N ARG A 51 -4.90 3.85 5.39
CA ARG A 51 -4.55 3.24 6.66
C ARG A 51 -3.18 2.57 6.63
N ALA A 52 -2.85 1.88 5.54
CA ALA A 52 -1.53 1.28 5.35
C ALA A 52 -0.43 2.34 5.42
N PHE A 53 -0.62 3.47 4.73
CA PHE A 53 0.35 4.57 4.76
C PHE A 53 0.48 5.22 6.14
N ASP A 54 -0.64 5.41 6.85
CA ASP A 54 -0.64 5.90 8.24
C ASP A 54 0.06 4.93 9.21
N CYS A 55 0.07 3.64 8.92
CA CYS A 55 0.83 2.62 9.63
C CYS A 55 2.31 2.54 9.20
N GLY A 56 2.78 3.41 8.31
CA GLY A 56 4.16 3.43 7.84
C GLY A 56 4.46 2.47 6.70
N ILE A 57 3.46 1.82 6.09
CA ILE A 57 3.66 1.03 4.88
C ILE A 57 3.90 1.99 3.72
N THR A 58 5.10 1.91 3.13
CA THR A 58 5.55 2.75 2.00
C THR A 58 5.74 1.96 0.71
N HIS A 59 5.45 0.66 0.73
CA HIS A 59 5.50 -0.21 -0.44
C HIS A 59 4.12 -0.78 -0.72
N PHE A 60 3.62 -0.42 -1.91
CA PHE A 60 2.42 -0.98 -2.53
C PHE A 60 2.86 -1.81 -3.74
N ASP A 61 2.43 -3.07 -3.80
CA ASP A 61 2.79 -4.02 -4.85
C ASP A 61 1.61 -4.26 -5.81
N LEU A 62 1.90 -4.20 -7.11
CA LEU A 62 0.92 -4.37 -8.19
C LEU A 62 1.48 -5.29 -9.28
N ALA A 63 0.60 -5.82 -10.11
CA ALA A 63 0.94 -6.46 -11.38
C ALA A 63 -0.05 -6.05 -12.47
N ASN A 64 0.37 -6.22 -13.73
CA ASN A 64 -0.40 -5.84 -14.92
C ASN A 64 -1.79 -6.49 -15.02
N ASN A 65 -2.02 -7.63 -14.36
CA ASN A 65 -3.28 -8.37 -14.40
C ASN A 65 -4.02 -8.40 -13.06
N TYR A 66 -3.59 -7.61 -12.06
CA TYR A 66 -4.37 -7.44 -10.83
C TYR A 66 -5.72 -6.77 -11.15
N GLY A 67 -6.75 -7.13 -10.37
CA GLY A 67 -8.16 -6.90 -10.68
C GLY A 67 -9.05 -8.01 -10.09
N PRO A 68 -10.30 -8.23 -10.58
CA PRO A 68 -10.73 -8.07 -11.98
C PRO A 68 -11.47 -6.76 -12.31
N PRO A 69 -11.52 -6.36 -13.60
CA PRO A 69 -10.81 -6.95 -14.75
C PRO A 69 -9.29 -6.68 -14.72
N TYR A 70 -8.53 -7.32 -15.60
CA TYR A 70 -7.07 -7.11 -15.62
C TYR A 70 -6.70 -5.64 -15.82
N GLY A 71 -5.86 -5.14 -14.92
CA GLY A 71 -5.39 -3.75 -14.94
C GLY A 71 -6.34 -2.77 -14.28
N SER A 72 -7.37 -3.25 -13.57
CA SER A 72 -8.30 -2.38 -12.83
C SER A 72 -7.89 -2.10 -11.39
N ALA A 73 -6.85 -2.76 -10.88
CA ALA A 73 -6.30 -2.53 -9.54
C ALA A 73 -5.40 -1.29 -9.46
#